data_AF-A0AAN9B7T0-F1
#
_entry.id   AF-A0AAN9B7T0-F1
#
_cell.length_a   1.000
_cell.length_b   1.000
_cell.length_c   1.000
_cell.angle_alpha   90.00
_cell.angle_beta   90.00
_cell.angle_gamma   90.00
#
_symmetry.space_group_name_H-M   'P 1'
#
loop_
_entity.id
_entity.type
_entity.pdbx_description
1 polymer ?
#
loop_
_entity_poly.entity_id
_entity_poly.type
_entity_poly.pdbx_seq_one_letter_code
_entity_poly.pdbx_strand_id
1 'polypeptide(L)'
;MTCRCGKSFCWLCGQAINGYNHFTSSTCVLFRYQPENVVQRVPERRPPEALLWMQARAEMMDNPRQREIRCPQCKQTNFKLDNNNHLRCWNCKSNLCFHCKGRVTGVITQHFVSGGCPQHS
;
A
#
# COMPACT_ATOMS: atom_id res chain seq x y z
N MET A 1 20.86 11.73 -22.72
CA MET A 1 19.63 12.48 -22.41
C MET A 1 19.38 13.47 -23.53
N THR A 2 18.14 13.91 -23.73
CA THR A 2 17.78 14.86 -24.79
C THR A 2 17.28 16.14 -24.17
N CYS A 3 17.87 17.27 -24.53
CA CYS A 3 17.41 18.59 -24.11
C CYS A 3 16.10 18.93 -24.84
N ARG A 4 15.29 19.83 -24.28
CA ARG A 4 14.08 20.35 -24.94
C ARG A 4 14.36 20.94 -26.32
N CYS A 5 15.58 21.41 -26.58
CA CYS A 5 16.02 21.88 -27.89
C CYS A 5 16.34 20.75 -28.91
N GLY A 6 16.09 19.48 -28.56
CA GLY A 6 16.30 18.32 -29.42
C GLY A 6 17.75 17.79 -29.45
N LYS A 7 18.71 18.52 -28.88
CA LYS A 7 20.11 18.09 -28.83
C LYS A 7 20.33 17.01 -27.76
N SER A 8 21.13 16.01 -28.11
CA SER A 8 21.57 14.98 -27.17
C SER A 8 22.77 15.47 -26.36
N PHE A 9 22.81 15.13 -25.08
CA PHE A 9 23.93 15.41 -24.18
C PHE A 9 24.18 14.25 -23.21
N CYS A 10 25.41 14.17 -22.71
CA CYS A 10 25.83 13.17 -21.73
C CYS A 10 25.34 13.57 -20.34
N TRP A 11 24.67 12.65 -19.65
CA TRP A 11 24.13 12.92 -18.31
C TRP A 11 25.22 12.92 -17.22
N LEU A 12 26.38 12.32 -17.49
CA LEU A 12 27.50 12.27 -16.54
C LEU A 12 28.30 13.57 -16.49
N CYS A 13 28.59 14.17 -17.65
CA CYS A 13 29.45 15.35 -17.76
C CYS A 13 28.73 16.61 -18.29
N GLY A 14 27.47 16.49 -18.69
CA GLY A 14 26.67 17.61 -19.21
C GLY A 14 27.02 18.06 -20.63
N GLN A 15 28.04 17.48 -21.26
CA GLN A 15 28.49 17.90 -22.60
C GLN A 15 27.56 17.41 -23.72
N ALA A 16 27.43 18.22 -24.77
CA ALA A 16 26.70 17.83 -25.96
C ALA A 16 27.36 16.62 -26.63
N ILE A 17 26.56 15.65 -27.09
CA ILE A 17 27.04 14.43 -27.74
C ILE A 17 26.40 14.25 -29.10
N ASN A 18 27.16 13.69 -30.03
CA ASN A 18 26.65 13.27 -31.33
C ASN A 18 26.86 11.76 -31.47
N GLY A 19 25.95 10.99 -30.86
CA GLY A 19 25.98 9.53 -30.84
C GLY A 19 26.85 8.92 -29.72
N TYR A 20 27.15 7.62 -29.86
CA TYR A 20 27.78 6.81 -28.82
C TYR A 20 29.32 6.93 -28.76
N ASN A 21 29.94 7.64 -29.71
CA ASN A 21 31.40 7.87 -29.71
C ASN A 21 31.92 8.57 -28.45
N HIS A 22 31.04 9.25 -27.71
CA HIS A 22 31.37 9.85 -26.42
C HIS A 22 31.71 8.82 -25.33
N PHE A 23 31.24 7.58 -25.46
CA PHE A 23 31.38 6.53 -24.44
C PHE A 23 32.44 5.47 -24.81
N THR A 24 33.00 5.56 -26.01
CA THR A 24 34.16 4.74 -26.42
C THR A 24 35.48 5.34 -25.95
N SER A 25 35.57 6.67 -25.79
CA SER A 25 36.67 7.31 -25.09
C SER A 25 36.46 7.24 -23.57
N SER A 26 37.50 6.91 -22.83
CA SER A 26 37.46 6.61 -21.39
C SER A 26 37.00 7.75 -20.47
N THR A 27 36.68 8.93 -21.01
CA THR A 27 36.23 10.09 -20.24
C THR A 27 34.82 9.93 -19.65
N CYS A 28 33.93 9.17 -20.30
CA CYS A 28 32.59 8.90 -19.77
C CYS A 28 32.19 7.44 -20.02
N VAL A 29 32.09 6.65 -18.94
CA VAL A 29 31.79 5.21 -19.01
C VAL A 29 30.31 4.96 -18.70
N LEU A 30 29.58 4.32 -19.63
CA LEU A 30 28.16 3.96 -19.45
C LEU A 30 27.97 2.91 -18.35
N PHE A 31 28.79 1.86 -18.40
CA PHE A 31 28.71 0.73 -17.49
C PHE A 31 29.99 0.70 -16.66
N ARG A 32 29.97 1.38 -15.50
CA ARG A 32 31.03 1.19 -14.52
C ARG A 32 30.93 -0.25 -14.03
N TYR A 33 32.02 -1.00 -14.17
CA TYR A 33 32.13 -2.30 -13.54
C TYR A 33 31.86 -2.14 -12.05
N GLN A 34 30.78 -2.75 -11.57
CA GLN A 34 30.53 -2.94 -10.16
C GLN A 34 31.09 -4.33 -9.82
N PRO A 35 31.95 -4.47 -8.82
CA PRO A 35 32.42 -5.79 -8.40
C PRO A 35 31.21 -6.67 -8.02
N GLU A 36 31.28 -7.98 -8.26
CA GLU A 36 30.15 -8.92 -8.01
C GLU A 36 29.59 -8.86 -6.57
N ASN A 37 30.33 -8.24 -5.66
CA ASN A 37 30.02 -8.14 -4.23
C ASN A 37 29.07 -6.99 -3.86
N VAL A 38 28.60 -6.17 -4.81
CA VAL A 38 27.55 -5.17 -4.54
C VAL A 38 26.20 -5.87 -4.53
N VAL A 39 25.95 -6.66 -3.48
CA VAL A 39 24.59 -7.09 -3.15
C VAL A 39 23.83 -5.81 -2.83
N GLN A 40 23.00 -5.35 -3.77
CA GLN A 40 22.00 -4.34 -3.44
C GLN A 40 21.21 -4.93 -2.27
N ARG A 41 21.41 -4.37 -1.07
CA ARG A 41 20.59 -4.71 0.09
C ARG A 41 19.19 -4.23 -0.26
N VAL A 42 18.40 -5.12 -0.87
CA VAL A 42 16.97 -4.91 -1.00
C VAL A 42 16.48 -4.82 0.44
N PRO A 43 16.02 -3.64 0.90
CA PRO A 43 15.54 -3.53 2.26
C PRO A 43 14.42 -4.55 2.42
N GLU A 44 14.55 -5.41 3.42
CA GLU A 44 13.54 -6.40 3.75
C GLU A 44 12.23 -5.66 3.99
N ARG A 45 11.27 -5.82 3.08
CA ARG A 45 9.96 -5.19 3.18
C ARG A 45 9.19 -5.91 4.26
N ARG A 46 9.38 -5.49 5.52
CA ARG A 46 8.54 -5.96 6.61
C ARG A 46 7.11 -5.49 6.34
N PRO A 47 6.12 -6.40 6.41
CA PRO A 47 4.73 -5.97 6.33
C PRO A 47 4.46 -4.95 7.44
N PRO A 48 3.61 -3.95 7.19
CA PRO A 48 3.18 -3.05 8.25
C PRO A 48 2.67 -3.86 9.43
N GLU A 49 3.04 -3.48 10.65
CA GLU A 49 2.69 -4.22 11.87
C GLU A 49 1.19 -4.52 11.95
N ALA A 50 0.35 -3.56 11.56
CA ALA A 50 -1.09 -3.71 11.55
C ALA A 50 -1.62 -4.78 10.57
N LEU A 51 -0.89 -5.07 9.48
CA LEU A 51 -1.18 -6.21 8.60
C LEU A 51 -0.85 -7.54 9.28
N LEU A 52 0.22 -7.58 10.07
CA LEU A 52 0.58 -8.76 10.87
C LEU A 52 -0.51 -9.05 11.91
N TRP A 53 -0.98 -8.01 12.62
CA TRP A 53 -2.10 -8.12 13.56
C TRP A 53 -3.40 -8.61 12.89
N MET A 54 -3.66 -8.21 11.64
CA MET A 54 -4.80 -8.75 10.88
C MET A 54 -4.67 -10.24 10.60
N GLN A 55 -3.50 -10.68 10.16
CA GLN A 55 -3.26 -12.09 9.83
C GLN A 55 -3.41 -12.96 11.08
N ALA A 56 -2.79 -12.55 12.19
CA ALA A 56 -2.94 -13.23 13.47
C ALA A 56 -4.41 -13.31 13.92
N ARG A 57 -5.19 -12.23 13.73
CA ARG A 57 -6.63 -12.23 14.04
C ARG A 57 -7.42 -13.20 13.16
N ALA A 58 -7.11 -13.26 11.86
CA ALA A 58 -7.79 -14.18 10.94
C ALA A 58 -7.51 -15.65 11.27
N GLU A 59 -6.30 -15.97 11.73
CA GLU A 59 -5.91 -17.32 12.16
C GLU A 59 -6.61 -17.78 13.44
N MET A 60 -6.98 -16.86 14.33
CA MET A 60 -7.71 -17.18 15.57
C MET A 60 -9.23 -17.35 15.39
N MET A 61 -9.76 -17.07 14.19
CA MET A 61 -11.20 -17.09 13.94
C MET A 61 -11.65 -18.43 13.35
N ASP A 62 -12.77 -18.94 13.86
CA ASP A 62 -13.52 -19.97 13.16
C ASP A 62 -14.20 -19.35 11.92
N ASN A 63 -13.87 -19.90 10.75
CA ASN A 63 -14.33 -19.46 9.43
C ASN A 63 -14.20 -17.93 9.14
N PRO A 64 -12.96 -17.40 9.00
CA PRO A 64 -12.69 -15.96 8.86
C PRO A 64 -13.38 -15.30 7.67
N ARG A 65 -13.66 -16.06 6.60
CA ARG A 65 -14.34 -15.56 5.39
C ARG A 65 -15.75 -15.07 5.69
N GLN A 66 -16.46 -15.70 6.61
CA GLN A 66 -17.82 -15.28 6.98
C GLN A 66 -17.82 -14.01 7.82
N ARG A 67 -16.72 -13.72 8.51
CA ARG A 67 -16.55 -12.55 9.39
C ARG A 67 -15.80 -11.41 8.69
N GLU A 68 -15.50 -11.53 7.41
CA GLU A 68 -14.75 -10.55 6.62
C GLU A 68 -15.64 -9.39 6.11
N ILE A 69 -15.08 -8.18 6.09
CA ILE A 69 -15.64 -7.01 5.41
C ILE A 69 -14.52 -6.15 4.82
N ARG A 70 -14.66 -5.74 3.55
CA ARG A 70 -13.76 -4.73 2.95
C ARG A 70 -14.23 -3.33 3.31
N CYS A 71 -13.30 -2.50 3.80
CA CYS A 71 -13.59 -1.12 4.10
C CYS A 71 -14.06 -0.38 2.82
N PRO A 72 -15.27 0.19 2.76
CA PRO A 72 -15.74 0.91 1.58
C PRO A 72 -14.87 2.13 1.23
N GLN A 73 -14.16 2.71 2.21
CA GLN A 73 -13.30 3.89 2.04
C GLN A 73 -11.88 3.55 1.58
N CYS A 74 -11.15 2.65 2.26
CA CYS A 74 -9.75 2.34 1.92
C CYS A 74 -9.51 0.94 1.36
N LYS A 75 -10.57 0.15 1.18
CA LYS A 75 -10.58 -1.23 0.63
C LYS A 75 -9.80 -2.28 1.43
N GLN A 76 -9.17 -1.90 2.53
CA GLN A 76 -8.54 -2.85 3.44
C GLN A 76 -9.57 -3.80 4.07
N THR A 77 -9.19 -5.07 4.18
CA THR A 77 -9.98 -6.10 4.86
C THR A 77 -10.08 -5.80 6.35
N ASN A 78 -11.21 -6.13 6.97
CA ASN A 78 -11.52 -6.03 8.40
C ASN A 78 -12.31 -7.28 8.80
N PHE A 79 -12.28 -7.64 10.09
CA PHE A 79 -12.98 -8.82 10.59
C PHE A 79 -13.85 -8.48 11.80
N LYS A 80 -15.05 -9.07 11.85
CA LYS A 80 -15.97 -8.99 13.00
C LYS A 80 -15.56 -10.00 14.07
N LEU A 81 -14.96 -9.52 15.15
CA LEU A 81 -14.38 -10.35 16.22
C LEU A 81 -15.45 -10.90 17.18
N ASP A 82 -16.38 -10.04 17.57
CA ASP A 82 -17.44 -10.33 18.53
C ASP A 82 -18.81 -10.25 17.85
N ASN A 83 -19.88 -10.23 18.62
CA ASN A 83 -21.23 -10.05 18.09
C ASN A 83 -21.54 -8.59 17.72
N ASN A 84 -20.61 -7.65 17.90
CA ASN A 84 -20.83 -6.23 17.57
C ASN A 84 -20.65 -5.98 16.06
N ASN A 85 -21.69 -5.42 15.45
CA ASN A 85 -21.68 -5.03 14.05
C ASN A 85 -20.98 -3.69 13.82
N HIS A 86 -20.64 -2.93 14.87
CA HIS A 86 -19.77 -1.77 14.75
C HIS A 86 -18.30 -2.20 14.67
N LEU A 87 -17.61 -1.78 13.61
CA LEU A 87 -16.16 -1.95 13.47
C LEU A 87 -15.49 -0.62 13.22
N ARG A 88 -14.26 -0.50 13.70
CA ARG A 88 -13.36 0.59 13.33
C ARG A 88 -12.27 0.04 12.43
N CYS A 89 -12.14 0.61 11.23
CA CYS A 89 -11.13 0.16 10.28
C CYS A 89 -9.72 0.29 10.88
N TRP A 90 -8.95 -0.79 10.92
CA TRP A 90 -7.59 -0.74 11.51
C TRP A 90 -6.66 0.20 10.73
N ASN A 91 -6.89 0.37 9.41
CA ASN A 91 -6.08 1.20 8.54
C ASN A 91 -6.55 2.67 8.55
N CYS A 92 -7.71 2.98 7.97
CA CYS A 92 -8.18 4.37 7.80
C CYS A 92 -9.03 4.91 8.95
N LYS A 93 -9.25 4.11 10.01
CA LYS A 93 -10.02 4.47 11.21
C LYS A 93 -11.50 4.84 11.00
N SER A 94 -12.05 4.67 9.78
CA SER A 94 -13.47 4.87 9.50
C SER A 94 -14.34 3.87 10.27
N ASN A 95 -15.52 4.33 10.70
CA ASN A 95 -16.54 3.48 11.31
C ASN A 95 -17.29 2.70 10.24
N LEU A 96 -17.45 1.40 10.44
CA LEU A 96 -18.07 0.46 9.53
C LEU A 96 -19.19 -0.29 10.24
N CYS A 97 -20.18 -0.75 9.47
CA CYS A 97 -21.21 -1.65 9.94
C CYS A 97 -21.08 -3.01 9.24
N PHE A 98 -20.93 -4.08 10.00
CA PHE A 98 -20.83 -5.43 9.47
C PHE A 98 -22.13 -5.93 8.85
N HIS A 99 -23.27 -5.44 9.34
CA HIS A 99 -24.58 -5.87 8.87
C HIS A 99 -24.86 -5.34 7.45
N CYS A 100 -24.82 -4.02 7.25
CA CYS A 100 -25.08 -3.41 5.94
C CYS A 100 -23.84 -3.27 5.05
N LYS A 101 -22.66 -3.70 5.54
CA LYS A 101 -21.35 -3.57 4.89
C LYS A 101 -20.93 -2.13 4.54
N GLY A 102 -21.66 -1.14 5.07
CA GLY A 102 -21.50 0.27 4.79
C GLY A 102 -20.55 1.00 5.74
N ARG A 103 -20.20 2.23 5.36
CA ARG A 103 -19.54 3.19 6.25
C ARG A 103 -20.60 3.85 7.12
N VAL A 104 -20.35 3.93 8.42
CA VAL A 104 -21.18 4.70 9.35
C VAL A 104 -20.66 6.14 9.38
N THR A 105 -21.55 7.09 9.07
CA THR A 105 -21.27 8.54 9.10
C THR A 105 -22.09 9.20 10.19
N GLY A 106 -21.60 10.30 10.75
CA GLY A 106 -22.27 10.99 11.85
C GLY A 106 -22.17 10.24 13.18
N VAL A 107 -23.24 10.29 13.98
CA VAL A 107 -23.29 9.68 15.31
C VAL A 107 -23.48 8.16 15.18
N ILE A 108 -22.51 7.40 15.66
CA ILE A 108 -22.47 5.93 15.52
C ILE A 108 -23.72 5.27 16.09
N THR A 109 -24.18 5.71 17.28
CA THR A 109 -25.34 5.13 17.97
C THR A 109 -26.63 5.30 17.17
N GLN A 110 -26.81 6.41 16.45
CA GLN A 110 -28.00 6.63 15.62
C GLN A 110 -28.10 5.59 14.51
N HIS A 111 -26.98 5.17 13.92
CA HIS A 111 -27.00 4.12 12.90
C HIS A 111 -27.59 2.81 13.40
N PHE A 112 -27.33 2.45 14.67
CA PHE A 112 -27.78 1.20 15.25
C PHE A 112 -29.15 1.27 15.94
N VAL A 113 -29.62 2.48 16.27
CA VAL A 113 -30.92 2.70 16.93
C VAL A 113 -31.99 3.08 15.91
N SER A 114 -31.71 4.07 15.04
CA SER A 114 -32.68 4.61 14.08
C SER A 114 -32.35 4.27 12.62
N GLY A 115 -31.11 3.86 12.32
CA GLY A 115 -30.67 3.49 10.97
C GLY A 115 -31.05 2.07 10.53
N GLY A 116 -31.79 1.32 11.36
CA GLY A 116 -32.30 -0.02 11.02
C GLY A 116 -31.28 -1.14 11.01
N CYS A 117 -30.00 -0.89 11.35
CA CYS A 117 -28.98 -1.92 11.46
C CYS A 117 -28.84 -2.40 12.91
N PRO A 118 -28.88 -3.72 13.20
CA PRO A 118 -28.72 -4.21 14.57
C PRO A 118 -27.27 -4.01 15.06
N GLN A 119 -27.10 -3.54 16.30
CA GLN A 119 -25.76 -3.42 16.91
C GLN A 119 -25.14 -4.78 17.20
N HIS A 120 -25.92 -5.74 17.68
CA HIS A 120 -25.43 -7.07 18.04
C HIS A 120 -26.09 -8.16 17.17
N SER A 121 -25.28 -9.04 16.57
CA SER A 121 -25.72 -10.21 15.82
C SER A 121 -24.57 -11.20 15.60
#